data_AF-A0A961ZGD9-F1
#
_entry.id   AF-A0A961ZGD9-F1
#
_cell.length_a   1.000
_cell.length_b   1.000
_cell.length_c   1.000
_cell.angle_alpha   90.00
_cell.angle_beta   90.00
_cell.angle_gamma   90.00
#
_symmetry.space_group_name_H-M   'P 1'
#
loop_
_entity.id
_entity.type
_entity.pdbx_description
1 polymer ?
#
loop_
_entity_poly.entity_id
_entity_poly.type
_entity_poly.pdbx_seq_one_letter_code
_entity_poly.pdbx_strand_id
1 'polypeptide(L)'
;MLVVALAGCKHLDESEGSRVAGWSLVDASQRHPIIVSQKPSTLDLAVHRGSQGLSPRQRADLVEFASRYRASDAGDSRLIISAPSGGANEVASMHAVQDIRRLLEGEGFGEASIAVEAYAADGRSGSPIRVSYLKYVADAPECGSWPTNLARDPGNVPYANFGCATQRNLAVQIANPADLLGPRTMTGRSSERRDVAHDKYVKGDITGARKNEDERVKTEGN
;
A
#
# COMPACT_ATOMS: atom_id res chain seq x y z
N MET A 1 32.31 -1.69 73.18
CA MET A 1 31.66 -0.90 72.12
C MET A 1 31.62 -1.75 70.86
N LEU A 2 30.43 -2.22 70.49
CA LEU A 2 30.22 -3.04 69.29
C LEU A 2 29.91 -2.08 68.13
N VAL A 3 30.80 -2.00 67.13
CA VAL A 3 30.59 -1.16 65.95
C VAL A 3 29.85 -2.01 64.91
N VAL A 4 28.57 -1.72 64.72
CA VAL A 4 27.76 -2.30 63.64
C VAL A 4 27.96 -1.45 62.39
N ALA A 5 28.70 -1.98 61.42
CA ALA A 5 28.79 -1.39 60.10
C ALA A 5 27.53 -1.72 59.30
N LEU A 6 26.69 -0.72 59.01
CA LEU A 6 25.62 -0.85 58.02
C LEU A 6 26.24 -0.94 56.63
N ALA A 7 26.45 -2.16 56.13
CA ALA A 7 26.68 -2.39 54.71
C ALA A 7 25.33 -2.34 53.99
N GLY A 8 25.02 -1.22 53.34
CA GLY A 8 23.89 -1.12 52.43
C GLY A 8 24.19 -1.89 51.13
N CYS A 9 23.42 -2.92 50.83
CA CYS A 9 23.47 -3.57 49.52
C CYS A 9 22.95 -2.60 48.46
N LYS A 10 23.87 -1.98 47.71
CA LYS A 10 23.52 -1.34 46.45
C LYS A 10 23.27 -2.47 45.45
N HIS A 11 22.02 -2.87 45.27
CA HIS A 11 21.61 -3.65 44.10
C HIS A 11 21.91 -2.78 42.88
N LEU A 12 23.08 -3.00 42.28
CA LEU A 12 23.32 -2.57 40.91
C LEU A 12 22.50 -3.57 40.08
N ASP A 13 21.32 -3.14 39.66
CA ASP A 13 20.52 -3.91 38.71
C ASP A 13 21.43 -4.27 37.52
N GLU A 14 21.72 -5.55 37.39
CA GLU A 14 22.63 -6.20 36.43
C GLU A 14 22.05 -6.18 35.00
N SER A 15 21.41 -5.07 34.63
CA SER A 15 20.80 -4.81 33.33
C SER A 15 21.28 -3.51 32.67
N GLU A 16 22.27 -2.82 33.25
CA GLU A 16 23.00 -1.74 32.57
C GLU A 16 24.07 -2.29 31.61
N GLY A 17 23.62 -3.09 30.65
CA GLY A 17 24.27 -3.05 29.34
C GLY A 17 24.17 -1.61 28.84
N SER A 18 25.31 -1.05 28.41
CA SER A 18 25.46 0.25 27.75
C SER A 18 24.13 0.77 27.19
N ARG A 19 23.50 1.72 27.90
CA ARG A 19 22.30 2.41 27.43
C ARG A 19 22.73 3.40 26.36
N VAL A 20 23.14 2.87 25.20
CA VAL A 20 23.53 3.61 24.01
C VAL A 20 22.34 4.50 23.63
N ALA A 21 22.63 5.79 23.43
CA ALA A 21 21.76 6.90 23.06
C ALA A 21 20.31 6.52 22.69
N GLY A 22 19.37 6.94 23.53
CA GLY A 22 17.93 6.67 23.44
C GLY A 22 17.19 7.25 22.23
N TRP A 23 17.79 7.26 21.04
CA TRP A 23 17.12 7.48 19.76
C TRP A 23 17.07 6.20 18.92
N SER A 24 18.04 5.28 19.05
CA SER A 24 17.99 3.98 18.34
C SER A 24 17.00 2.98 18.96
N LEU A 25 16.49 3.25 20.17
CA LEU A 25 15.51 2.43 20.90
C LEU A 25 14.05 2.92 20.75
N VAL A 26 13.82 4.00 19.98
CA VAL A 26 12.54 4.75 19.97
C VAL A 26 11.83 4.70 18.63
N ASP A 27 12.50 4.28 17.56
CA ASP A 27 11.88 4.25 16.25
C ASP A 27 10.83 3.12 16.18
N ALA A 28 9.56 3.55 16.19
CA ALA A 28 8.42 2.65 16.06
C ALA A 28 8.46 1.87 14.74
N SER A 29 9.06 2.41 13.68
CA SER A 29 9.19 1.71 12.39
C SER A 29 10.18 0.55 12.44
N GLN A 30 11.20 0.63 13.30
CA GLN A 30 12.16 -0.46 13.50
C GLN A 30 11.63 -1.50 14.49
N ARG A 31 10.94 -1.06 15.55
CA ARG A 31 10.41 -1.96 16.60
C ARG A 31 9.13 -2.68 16.19
N HIS A 32 8.27 -2.01 15.42
CA HIS A 32 6.97 -2.50 14.97
C HIS A 32 6.86 -2.31 13.44
N PRO A 33 7.72 -2.97 12.66
CA PRO A 33 7.79 -2.75 11.22
C PRO A 33 6.48 -3.15 10.55
N ILE A 34 6.05 -2.32 9.59
CA ILE A 34 5.00 -2.70 8.65
C ILE A 34 5.68 -3.51 7.55
N ILE A 35 5.32 -4.78 7.42
CA ILE A 35 5.89 -5.65 6.40
C ILE A 35 5.05 -5.54 5.14
N VAL A 36 5.69 -5.29 4.00
CA VAL A 36 5.01 -5.27 2.71
C VAL A 36 5.20 -6.62 2.03
N SER A 37 4.09 -7.30 1.74
CA SER A 37 4.08 -8.56 1.01
C SER A 37 3.24 -8.45 -0.25
N GLN A 38 3.46 -9.33 -1.23
CA GLN A 38 2.61 -9.47 -2.40
C GLN A 38 1.67 -10.66 -2.21
N LYS A 39 0.37 -10.46 -2.43
CA LYS A 39 -0.64 -11.52 -2.36
C LYS A 39 -1.47 -11.54 -3.64
N PRO A 40 -1.80 -12.72 -4.19
CA PRO A 40 -2.66 -12.80 -5.35
C PRO A 40 -4.09 -12.37 -4.98
N SER A 41 -4.67 -11.48 -5.79
CA SER A 41 -6.11 -11.27 -5.84
C SER A 41 -6.66 -12.03 -7.04
N THR A 42 -7.73 -12.78 -6.82
CA THR A 42 -8.20 -13.78 -7.77
C THR A 42 -9.71 -13.68 -7.95
N LEU A 43 -10.16 -13.69 -9.21
CA LEU A 43 -11.55 -13.85 -9.62
C LEU A 43 -11.69 -15.16 -10.39
N ASP A 44 -12.50 -16.07 -9.86
CA ASP A 44 -12.80 -17.34 -10.53
C ASP A 44 -14.13 -17.20 -11.30
N LEU A 45 -14.09 -17.48 -12.61
CA LEU A 45 -15.20 -17.40 -13.54
C LEU A 45 -15.56 -18.82 -13.99
N ALA A 46 -16.70 -19.33 -13.52
CA ALA A 46 -17.21 -20.64 -13.92
C ALA A 46 -17.65 -20.64 -15.39
N VAL A 47 -17.11 -21.57 -16.19
CA VAL A 47 -17.45 -21.71 -17.61
C VAL A 47 -18.04 -23.10 -17.85
N HIS A 48 -19.32 -23.13 -18.22
CA HIS A 48 -20.03 -24.37 -18.52
C HIS A 48 -19.75 -24.83 -19.95
N ARG A 49 -19.84 -26.14 -20.19
CA ARG A 49 -19.77 -26.71 -21.55
C ARG A 49 -20.84 -26.09 -22.46
N GLY A 50 -20.46 -25.78 -23.69
CA GLY A 50 -21.36 -25.16 -24.67
C GLY A 50 -21.65 -23.67 -24.45
N SER A 51 -21.06 -23.04 -23.43
CA SER A 51 -21.14 -21.59 -23.29
C SER A 51 -20.37 -20.89 -24.41
N GLN A 52 -20.88 -19.73 -24.84
CA GLN A 52 -20.37 -18.94 -25.96
C GLN A 52 -19.62 -17.69 -25.49
N GLY A 53 -19.09 -17.71 -24.26
CA GLY A 53 -18.46 -16.55 -23.63
C GLY A 53 -18.96 -16.31 -22.21
N LEU A 54 -18.68 -15.12 -21.68
CA LEU A 54 -19.05 -14.74 -20.32
C LEU A 54 -20.53 -14.35 -20.21
N SER A 55 -21.18 -14.77 -19.12
CA SER A 55 -22.52 -14.28 -18.78
C SER A 55 -22.51 -12.78 -18.42
N PRO A 56 -23.63 -12.05 -18.56
CA PRO A 56 -23.69 -10.62 -18.21
C PRO A 56 -23.23 -10.32 -16.78
N ARG A 57 -23.53 -11.20 -15.83
CA ARG A 57 -23.09 -11.08 -14.43
C ARG A 57 -21.56 -11.19 -14.31
N GLN A 58 -20.96 -12.19 -14.95
CA GLN A 58 -19.51 -12.38 -14.94
C GLN A 58 -18.76 -11.22 -15.62
N ARG A 59 -19.37 -10.59 -16.63
CA ARG A 59 -18.83 -9.38 -17.25
C ARG A 59 -18.80 -8.22 -16.24
N ALA A 60 -19.87 -8.03 -15.47
CA ALA A 60 -19.89 -7.02 -14.40
C ALA A 60 -18.87 -7.32 -13.30
N ASP A 61 -18.76 -8.58 -12.86
CA ASP A 61 -17.78 -9.01 -11.86
C ASP A 61 -16.34 -8.76 -12.34
N LEU A 62 -16.07 -8.99 -13.63
CA LEU A 62 -14.77 -8.71 -14.25
C LEU A 62 -14.44 -7.22 -14.29
N VAL A 63 -15.40 -6.37 -14.67
CA VAL A 63 -15.23 -4.91 -14.69
C VAL A 63 -14.98 -4.37 -13.28
N GLU A 64 -15.70 -4.87 -12.28
CA GLU A 64 -15.48 -4.52 -10.88
C GLU A 64 -14.10 -5.01 -10.37
N PHE A 65 -13.67 -6.19 -10.80
CA PHE A 65 -12.33 -6.69 -10.50
C PHE A 65 -11.23 -5.82 -11.14
N ALA A 66 -11.43 -5.39 -12.38
CA ALA A 66 -10.52 -4.49 -13.09
C ALA A 66 -10.49 -3.07 -12.49
N SER A 67 -11.60 -2.57 -11.95
CA SER A 67 -11.62 -1.29 -11.23
C SER A 67 -10.86 -1.36 -9.91
N ARG A 68 -11.01 -2.47 -9.14
CA ARG A 68 -10.21 -2.73 -7.93
C ARG A 68 -8.73 -2.87 -8.23
N TYR A 69 -8.37 -3.55 -9.33
CA TYR A 69 -6.99 -3.62 -9.81
C TYR A 69 -6.40 -2.22 -9.97
N ARG A 70 -7.07 -1.34 -10.73
CA ARG A 70 -6.57 0.02 -10.97
C ARG A 70 -6.42 0.84 -9.68
N ALA A 71 -7.35 0.67 -8.74
CA ALA A 71 -7.32 1.38 -7.47
C ALA A 71 -6.21 0.91 -6.52
N SER A 72 -5.91 -0.39 -6.50
CA SER A 72 -5.01 -1.00 -5.51
C SER A 72 -3.57 -1.17 -5.99
N ASP A 73 -3.37 -1.39 -7.28
CA ASP A 73 -2.07 -1.77 -7.84
C ASP A 73 -1.46 -0.67 -8.72
N ALA A 74 -2.23 0.36 -9.08
CA ALA A 74 -1.79 1.51 -9.90
C ALA A 74 -1.07 1.17 -11.23
N GLY A 75 -1.06 -0.10 -11.66
CA GLY A 75 -0.39 -0.59 -12.85
C GLY A 75 0.97 -1.26 -12.61
N ASP A 76 1.33 -1.62 -11.38
CA ASP A 76 2.62 -2.23 -11.04
C ASP A 76 2.72 -3.72 -11.40
N SER A 77 1.59 -4.43 -11.49
CA SER A 77 1.52 -5.86 -11.78
C SER A 77 0.94 -6.16 -13.18
N ARG A 78 0.89 -7.44 -13.54
CA ARG A 78 0.23 -7.94 -14.76
C ARG A 78 -1.04 -8.69 -14.38
N LEU A 79 -2.09 -8.53 -15.19
CA LEU A 79 -3.28 -9.36 -15.11
C LEU A 79 -3.00 -10.70 -15.79
N ILE A 80 -3.15 -11.79 -15.05
CA ILE A 80 -2.97 -13.15 -15.53
C ILE A 80 -4.34 -13.78 -15.70
N ILE A 81 -4.61 -14.27 -16.91
CA ILE A 81 -5.81 -15.06 -17.23
C ILE A 81 -5.35 -16.52 -17.34
N SER A 82 -5.61 -17.31 -16.31
CA SER A 82 -5.34 -18.74 -16.32
C SER A 82 -6.57 -19.51 -16.80
N ALA A 83 -6.46 -20.17 -17.95
CA ALA A 83 -7.52 -20.94 -18.56
C ALA A 83 -7.27 -22.45 -18.41
N PRO A 84 -8.31 -23.25 -18.11
CA PRO A 84 -8.17 -24.70 -18.03
C PRO A 84 -7.94 -25.31 -19.42
N SER A 85 -6.97 -26.23 -19.53
CA SER A 85 -6.69 -27.01 -20.73
C SER A 85 -6.95 -28.51 -20.51
N GLY A 86 -7.33 -29.23 -21.58
CA GLY A 86 -7.60 -30.67 -21.55
C GLY A 86 -8.88 -31.07 -20.80
N GLY A 87 -9.70 -30.09 -20.40
CA GLY A 87 -10.99 -30.29 -19.74
C GLY A 87 -12.15 -30.30 -20.72
N ALA A 88 -13.29 -30.86 -20.31
CA ALA A 88 -14.45 -30.97 -21.19
C ALA A 88 -15.09 -29.62 -21.59
N ASN A 89 -14.71 -28.52 -20.93
CA ASN A 89 -15.13 -27.14 -21.22
C ASN A 89 -14.04 -26.30 -21.91
N GLU A 90 -12.99 -26.90 -22.47
CA GLU A 90 -11.84 -26.19 -23.06
C GLU A 90 -12.25 -25.20 -24.17
N VAL A 91 -13.04 -25.63 -25.16
CA VAL A 91 -13.49 -24.76 -26.26
C VAL A 91 -14.30 -23.57 -25.74
N ALA A 92 -15.23 -23.83 -24.81
CA ALA A 92 -16.03 -22.79 -24.18
C ALA A 92 -15.16 -21.81 -23.37
N SER A 93 -14.11 -22.33 -22.72
CA SER A 93 -13.15 -21.53 -21.97
C SER A 93 -12.36 -20.61 -22.90
N MET A 94 -11.96 -21.08 -24.08
CA MET A 94 -11.29 -20.24 -25.08
C MET A 94 -12.17 -19.08 -25.56
N HIS A 95 -13.46 -19.30 -25.79
CA HIS A 95 -14.40 -18.22 -26.10
C HIS A 95 -14.50 -17.20 -24.95
N ALA A 96 -14.58 -17.68 -23.71
CA ALA A 96 -14.61 -16.82 -22.53
C ALA A 96 -13.30 -16.05 -22.31
N VAL A 97 -12.13 -16.61 -22.59
CA VAL A 97 -10.83 -15.90 -22.56
C VAL A 97 -10.82 -14.74 -23.55
N GLN A 98 -11.31 -14.95 -24.78
CA GLN A 98 -11.42 -13.89 -25.78
C GLN A 98 -12.39 -12.78 -25.34
N ASP A 99 -13.50 -13.14 -24.71
CA ASP A 99 -14.42 -12.17 -24.09
C ASP A 99 -13.75 -11.36 -22.97
N ILE A 100 -13.02 -12.02 -22.07
CA ILE A 100 -12.28 -11.38 -20.97
C ILE A 100 -11.28 -10.38 -21.55
N ARG A 101 -10.45 -10.81 -22.50
CA ARG A 101 -9.43 -9.97 -23.12
C ARG A 101 -10.04 -8.72 -23.76
N ARG A 102 -11.09 -8.88 -24.56
CA ARG A 102 -11.79 -7.75 -25.20
C ARG A 102 -12.39 -6.77 -24.19
N LEU A 103 -12.94 -7.28 -23.08
CA LEU A 103 -13.49 -6.43 -22.02
C LEU A 103 -12.38 -5.65 -21.31
N LEU A 104 -11.27 -6.29 -20.97
CA LEU A 104 -10.12 -5.61 -20.36
C LEU A 104 -9.50 -4.57 -21.31
N GLU A 105 -9.34 -4.89 -22.59
CA GLU A 105 -8.87 -3.92 -23.59
C GLU A 105 -9.85 -2.73 -23.70
N GLY A 106 -11.15 -2.98 -23.69
CA GLY A 106 -12.19 -1.93 -23.67
C GLY A 106 -12.17 -1.06 -22.41
N GLU A 107 -11.71 -1.61 -21.28
CA GLU A 107 -11.47 -0.88 -20.05
C GLU A 107 -10.14 -0.09 -20.06
N GLY A 108 -9.36 -0.16 -21.15
CA GLY A 108 -8.12 0.61 -21.34
C GLY A 108 -6.85 -0.12 -20.90
N PHE A 109 -6.91 -1.44 -20.68
CA PHE A 109 -5.72 -2.24 -20.40
C PHE A 109 -4.94 -2.51 -21.69
N GLY A 110 -3.65 -2.18 -21.68
CA GLY A 110 -2.77 -2.48 -22.81
C GLY A 110 -2.48 -3.98 -22.91
N GLU A 111 -2.26 -4.48 -24.13
CA GLU A 111 -1.98 -5.91 -24.38
C GLU A 111 -0.80 -6.44 -23.55
N ALA A 112 0.25 -5.63 -23.37
CA ALA A 112 1.42 -6.02 -22.58
C ALA A 112 1.11 -6.25 -21.07
N SER A 113 0.06 -5.62 -20.54
CA SER A 113 -0.36 -5.77 -19.14
C SER A 113 -1.16 -7.05 -18.88
N ILE A 114 -1.60 -7.74 -19.95
CA ILE A 114 -2.39 -8.96 -19.87
C ILE A 114 -1.49 -10.14 -20.26
N ALA A 115 -1.48 -11.18 -19.42
CA ALA A 115 -0.87 -12.46 -19.71
C ALA A 115 -1.96 -13.53 -19.75
N VAL A 116 -1.85 -14.48 -20.66
CA VAL A 116 -2.76 -15.63 -20.75
C VAL A 116 -1.93 -16.89 -20.57
N GLU A 117 -2.35 -17.74 -19.65
CA GLU A 117 -1.65 -18.96 -19.30
C GLU A 117 -2.64 -20.13 -19.28
N ALA A 118 -2.18 -21.32 -19.65
CA ALA A 118 -2.98 -22.53 -19.56
C ALA A 118 -2.61 -23.31 -18.29
N TYR A 119 -3.59 -23.92 -17.64
CA TYR A 119 -3.36 -24.85 -16.54
C TYR A 119 -4.12 -26.16 -16.77
N ALA A 120 -3.54 -27.29 -16.36
CA ALA A 120 -4.17 -28.60 -16.52
C ALA A 120 -5.41 -28.71 -15.62
N ALA A 121 -6.55 -29.10 -16.20
CA ALA A 121 -7.81 -29.21 -15.47
C ALA A 121 -7.90 -30.47 -14.56
N ASP A 122 -6.84 -31.27 -14.42
CA ASP A 122 -6.74 -32.51 -13.63
C ASP A 122 -7.96 -33.46 -13.78
N GLY A 123 -8.59 -33.47 -14.96
CA GLY A 123 -9.78 -34.30 -15.23
C GLY A 123 -11.07 -33.83 -14.53
N ARG A 124 -11.07 -32.67 -13.84
CA ARG A 124 -12.26 -32.10 -13.22
C ARG A 124 -13.17 -31.48 -14.28
N SER A 125 -14.43 -31.89 -14.29
CA SER A 125 -15.44 -31.27 -15.15
C SER A 125 -15.79 -29.88 -14.60
N GLY A 126 -15.61 -28.83 -15.43
CA GLY A 126 -16.03 -27.47 -15.08
C GLY A 126 -14.98 -26.63 -14.35
N SER A 127 -13.69 -26.87 -14.57
CA SER A 127 -12.63 -26.01 -14.05
C SER A 127 -12.85 -24.54 -14.49
N PRO A 128 -12.73 -23.56 -13.57
CA PRO A 128 -13.03 -22.16 -13.86
C PRO A 128 -11.88 -21.47 -14.60
N ILE A 129 -12.19 -20.40 -15.33
CA ILE A 129 -11.13 -19.45 -15.72
C ILE A 129 -10.79 -18.62 -14.50
N ARG A 130 -9.51 -18.41 -14.26
CA ARG A 130 -9.01 -17.59 -13.16
C ARG A 130 -8.40 -16.31 -13.71
N VAL A 131 -8.91 -15.15 -13.27
CA VAL A 131 -8.29 -13.86 -13.55
C VAL A 131 -7.62 -13.39 -12.26
N SER A 132 -6.32 -13.17 -12.28
CA SER A 132 -5.56 -12.80 -11.09
C SER A 132 -4.55 -11.70 -11.35
N TYR A 133 -4.16 -11.01 -10.28
CA TYR A 133 -3.03 -10.10 -10.25
C TYR A 133 -2.38 -10.14 -8.87
N LEU A 134 -1.12 -9.70 -8.80
CA LEU A 134 -0.43 -9.52 -7.54
C LEU A 134 -0.74 -8.14 -7.00
N LYS A 135 -1.17 -8.04 -5.74
CA LYS A 135 -1.29 -6.76 -5.05
C LYS A 135 -0.38 -6.70 -3.86
N TYR A 136 0.12 -5.51 -3.56
CA TYR A 136 0.84 -5.25 -2.32
C TYR A 136 -0.13 -5.21 -1.14
N VAL A 137 0.31 -5.76 0.00
CA VAL A 137 -0.42 -5.79 1.26
C VAL A 137 0.53 -5.34 2.37
N ALA A 138 0.08 -4.40 3.18
CA ALA A 138 0.76 -3.99 4.40
C ALA A 138 0.32 -4.91 5.55
N ASP A 139 1.19 -5.83 5.94
CA ASP A 139 0.99 -6.68 7.11
C ASP A 139 1.31 -5.87 8.37
N ALA A 140 0.26 -5.60 9.15
CA ALA A 140 0.33 -4.78 10.34
C ALA A 140 0.97 -5.54 11.52
N PRO A 141 1.78 -4.88 12.38
CA PRO A 141 2.39 -5.53 13.53
C PRO A 141 1.33 -6.05 14.51
N GLU A 142 1.67 -7.10 15.26
CA GLU A 142 0.82 -7.59 16.35
C GLU A 142 1.12 -6.80 17.63
N CYS A 143 0.09 -6.15 18.18
CA CYS A 143 0.19 -5.36 19.41
C CYS A 143 -0.46 -6.10 20.59
N GLY A 144 -0.09 -5.75 21.82
CA GLY A 144 -0.74 -6.25 23.04
C GLY A 144 0.15 -7.04 23.99
N SER A 145 1.46 -7.10 23.72
CA SER A 145 2.43 -7.71 24.63
C SER A 145 2.89 -6.71 25.69
N TRP A 146 2.63 -6.99 26.96
CA TRP A 146 2.98 -6.10 28.08
C TRP A 146 3.95 -6.81 29.05
N PRO A 147 5.23 -6.99 28.67
CA PRO A 147 6.20 -7.76 29.45
C PRO A 147 6.64 -7.07 30.75
N THR A 148 6.45 -5.75 30.85
CA THR A 148 6.81 -4.94 32.02
C THR A 148 5.60 -4.19 32.56
N ASN A 149 5.61 -3.89 33.86
CA ASN A 149 4.56 -3.10 34.50
C ASN A 149 4.76 -1.62 34.19
N LEU A 150 3.86 -1.04 33.39
CA LEU A 150 3.88 0.38 33.02
C LEU A 150 3.84 1.34 34.21
N ALA A 151 3.21 0.94 35.32
CA ALA A 151 3.14 1.78 36.52
C ALA A 151 4.47 1.86 37.28
N ARG A 152 5.45 1.03 36.92
CA ARG A 152 6.78 0.97 37.56
C ARG A 152 7.86 0.93 36.49
N ASP A 153 8.08 2.07 35.83
CA ASP A 153 9.20 2.27 34.91
C ASP A 153 10.18 3.34 35.45
N PRO A 154 11.19 2.95 36.24
CA PRO A 154 12.20 3.89 36.73
C PRO A 154 13.16 4.33 35.62
N GLY A 155 13.17 3.65 34.47
CA GLY A 155 14.04 3.96 33.33
C GLY A 155 13.52 5.08 32.45
N ASN A 156 12.22 5.41 32.54
CA ASN A 156 11.53 6.41 31.70
C ASN A 156 11.86 6.23 30.21
N VAL A 157 11.81 4.99 29.73
CA VAL A 157 12.11 4.63 28.34
C VAL A 157 10.81 4.21 27.63
N PRO A 158 10.74 4.30 26.29
CA PRO A 158 9.58 3.80 25.57
C PRO A 158 9.30 2.32 25.86
N TYR A 159 8.13 2.07 26.45
CA TYR A 159 7.66 0.72 26.79
C TYR A 159 7.50 -0.17 25.55
N ALA A 160 7.38 -1.48 25.74
CA ALA A 160 7.38 -2.49 24.67
C ALA A 160 6.47 -2.14 23.47
N ASN A 161 5.21 -1.80 23.73
CA ASN A 161 4.19 -1.47 22.74
C ASN A 161 4.18 0.00 22.27
N PHE A 162 5.12 0.84 22.72
CA PHE A 162 5.14 2.24 22.30
C PHE A 162 5.29 2.31 20.78
N GLY A 163 4.38 3.04 20.12
CA GLY A 163 4.32 3.17 18.66
C GLY A 163 3.65 2.00 17.91
N CYS A 164 3.36 0.86 18.55
CA CYS A 164 2.73 -0.28 17.87
C CYS A 164 1.34 0.05 17.33
N ALA A 165 0.49 0.67 18.16
CA ALA A 165 -0.85 1.07 17.75
C ALA A 165 -0.82 2.05 16.57
N THR A 166 0.17 2.94 16.53
CA THR A 166 0.38 3.89 15.44
C THR A 166 0.75 3.15 14.15
N GLN A 167 1.72 2.22 14.19
CA GLN A 167 2.11 1.44 13.02
C GLN A 167 1.00 0.51 12.53
N ARG A 168 0.28 -0.14 13.46
CA ARG A 168 -0.91 -0.96 13.15
C ARG A 168 -1.97 -0.14 12.42
N ASN A 169 -2.34 1.01 12.98
CA ASN A 169 -3.36 1.87 12.40
C ASN A 169 -2.92 2.45 11.05
N LEU A 170 -1.64 2.78 10.90
CA LEU A 170 -1.09 3.23 9.62
C LEU A 170 -1.20 2.10 8.58
N ALA A 171 -0.73 0.89 8.89
CA ALA A 171 -0.76 -0.26 8.00
C ALA A 171 -2.18 -0.57 7.45
N VAL A 172 -3.21 -0.48 8.30
CA VAL A 172 -4.61 -0.75 7.88
C VAL A 172 -5.27 0.41 7.13
N GLN A 173 -4.73 1.62 7.21
CA GLN A 173 -5.27 2.82 6.54
C GLN A 173 -4.58 3.12 5.21
N ILE A 174 -3.41 2.52 4.94
CA ILE A 174 -2.68 2.75 3.70
C ILE A 174 -3.49 2.23 2.52
N ALA A 175 -3.79 3.14 1.59
CA ALA A 175 -4.53 2.82 0.37
C ALA A 175 -3.70 1.98 -0.61
N ASN A 176 -2.42 2.31 -0.79
CA ASN A 176 -1.48 1.54 -1.61
C ASN A 176 -0.22 1.16 -0.80
N PRO A 177 -0.10 -0.10 -0.38
CA PRO A 177 1.06 -0.58 0.38
C PRO A 177 2.40 -0.50 -0.36
N ALA A 178 2.41 -0.40 -1.70
CA ALA A 178 3.65 -0.23 -2.47
C ALA A 178 4.38 1.07 -2.13
N ASP A 179 3.66 2.10 -1.69
CA ASP A 179 4.22 3.41 -1.32
C ASP A 179 5.20 3.34 -0.14
N LEU A 180 5.14 2.26 0.66
CA LEU A 180 6.10 2.00 1.74
C LEU A 180 7.45 1.48 1.23
N LEU A 181 7.50 0.91 0.02
CA LEU A 181 8.75 0.43 -0.60
C LEU A 181 9.49 1.56 -1.33
N GLY A 182 8.76 2.56 -1.82
CA GLY A 182 9.34 3.72 -2.48
C GLY A 182 8.29 4.68 -3.02
N PRO A 183 8.72 5.90 -3.40
CA PRO A 183 7.83 6.87 -4.03
C PRO A 183 7.40 6.38 -5.41
N ARG A 184 6.16 6.71 -5.80
CA ARG A 184 5.66 6.45 -7.14
C ARG A 184 6.43 7.25 -8.19
N THR A 185 6.38 6.78 -9.44
CA THR A 185 6.83 7.58 -10.59
C THR A 185 5.95 8.82 -10.71
N MET A 186 6.52 9.98 -10.45
CA MET A 186 5.86 11.27 -10.58
C MET A 186 6.26 11.92 -11.91
N THR A 187 5.31 12.58 -12.58
CA THR A 187 5.67 13.49 -13.67
C THR A 187 6.38 14.72 -13.09
N GLY A 188 7.21 15.37 -13.91
CA GLY A 188 7.88 16.61 -13.51
C GLY A 188 6.87 17.66 -13.07
N ARG A 189 7.19 18.40 -12.00
CA ARG A 189 6.37 19.53 -11.58
C ARG A 189 6.37 20.61 -12.67
N SER A 190 5.24 21.24 -12.91
CA SER A 190 5.19 22.53 -13.63
C SER A 190 6.04 23.55 -12.86
N SER A 191 7.15 24.00 -13.46
CA SER A 191 8.08 24.96 -12.86
C SER A 191 7.91 26.38 -13.39
N GLU A 192 7.17 26.55 -14.47
CA GLU A 192 7.13 27.78 -15.28
C GLU A 192 6.84 29.01 -14.43
N ARG A 193 5.83 28.93 -13.55
CA ARG A 193 5.48 30.05 -12.66
C ARG A 193 6.42 30.20 -11.46
N ARG A 194 7.00 29.09 -10.98
CA ARG A 194 7.97 29.12 -9.87
C ARG A 194 9.25 29.80 -10.31
N ASP A 195 9.71 29.51 -11.53
CA ASP A 195 10.93 30.08 -12.09
C ASP A 195 10.78 31.60 -12.28
N VAL A 196 9.63 32.05 -12.82
CA VAL A 196 9.31 33.48 -12.95
C VAL A 196 9.22 34.17 -11.57
N ALA A 197 8.57 33.55 -10.59
CA ALA A 197 8.46 34.12 -9.25
C ALA A 197 9.83 34.21 -8.55
N HIS A 198 10.68 33.20 -8.74
CA HIS A 198 12.03 33.17 -8.19
C HIS A 198 12.94 34.20 -8.84
N ASP A 199 12.91 34.35 -10.17
CA ASP A 199 13.68 35.37 -10.90
C ASP A 199 13.34 36.79 -10.43
N LYS A 200 12.03 37.09 -10.28
CA LYS A 200 11.58 38.35 -9.69
C LYS A 200 12.08 38.54 -8.27
N TYR A 201 12.01 37.51 -7.43
CA TYR A 201 12.52 37.56 -6.07
C TYR A 201 14.02 37.89 -6.03
N VAL A 202 14.82 37.22 -6.87
CA VAL A 202 16.27 37.46 -6.98
C VAL A 202 16.57 38.90 -7.42
N LYS A 203 15.75 39.46 -8.33
CA LYS A 203 15.86 40.85 -8.80
C LYS A 203 15.31 41.89 -7.81
N GLY A 204 14.60 41.48 -6.76
CA GLY A 204 13.89 42.38 -5.85
C GLY A 204 12.59 42.95 -6.41
N ASP A 205 12.06 42.35 -7.48
CA ASP A 205 10.80 42.75 -8.12
C ASP A 205 9.58 42.17 -7.40
N ILE A 206 8.41 42.78 -7.64
CA ILE A 206 7.12 42.31 -7.10
C ILE A 206 6.79 40.92 -7.69
N THR A 207 6.78 39.91 -6.83
CA THR A 207 6.50 38.49 -7.16
C THR A 207 5.02 38.21 -7.42
N GLY A 208 4.13 39.09 -6.96
CA GLY A 208 2.70 39.01 -7.19
C GLY A 208 2.29 39.22 -8.65
N ALA A 209 1.04 38.87 -8.97
CA ALA A 209 0.41 39.29 -10.21
C ALA A 209 0.22 40.82 -10.19
N ARG A 210 0.24 41.46 -11.37
CA ARG A 210 -0.16 42.87 -11.47
C ARG A 210 -1.64 42.96 -11.11
N LYS A 211 -1.95 43.79 -10.10
CA LYS A 211 -3.32 44.05 -9.68
C LYS A 211 -3.97 45.08 -10.59
N ASN A 212 -5.23 44.84 -10.97
CA ASN A 212 -6.05 45.82 -11.69
C ASN A 212 -6.63 46.86 -10.71
N GLU A 213 -7.16 47.96 -11.25
CA GLU A 213 -7.72 49.04 -10.44
C GLU A 213 -8.91 48.58 -9.58
N ASP A 214 -9.71 47.65 -10.09
CA ASP A 214 -10.86 47.06 -9.40
C ASP A 214 -10.47 46.25 -8.15
N GLU A 215 -9.20 45.85 -8.03
CA GLU A 215 -8.67 45.10 -6.88
C GLU A 215 -8.06 46.01 -5.80
N ARG A 216 -8.16 47.34 -5.98
CA ARG A 216 -7.65 48.34 -5.02
C ARG A 216 -8.82 49.05 -4.36
N VAL A 217 -8.98 48.86 -3.05
CA VAL A 217 -9.91 49.67 -2.26
C VAL A 217 -9.34 51.08 -2.13
N LYS A 218 -9.99 52.07 -2.75
CA LYS A 218 -9.70 53.49 -2.52
C LYS A 218 -10.31 53.89 -1.17
N THR A 219 -9.50 54.00 -0.14
CA THR A 219 -9.88 54.74 1.06
C THR A 219 -9.69 56.22 0.79
N GLU A 220 -10.76 56.95 0.50
CA GLU A 220 -10.75 58.42 0.55
C GLU A 220 -10.57 58.85 2.01
N GLY A 221 -9.58 59.70 2.25
CA GLY A 221 -9.27 60.21 3.58
C GLY A 221 -10.35 61.18 4.08
N ASN A 222 -10.68 61.09 5.37
CA ASN A 222 -11.50 62.05 6.10
C ASN A 222 -10.91 63.46 6.06
#